data_AF-A0A1Q9JH96-F1
#
_entry.id   AF-A0A1Q9JH96-F1
#
_cell.length_a   1.000
_cell.length_b   1.000
_cell.length_c   1.000
_cell.angle_alpha   90.00
_cell.angle_beta   90.00
_cell.angle_gamma   90.00
#
_symmetry.space_group_name_H-M   'P 1'
#
loop_
_entity.id
_entity.type
_entity.pdbx_description
1 polymer ?
#
loop_
_entity_poly.entity_id
_entity_poly.type
_entity_poly.pdbx_seq_one_letter_code
_entity_poly.pdbx_strand_id
1 'polypeptide(L)'
;MWGARMNIKESIINGMIVFSSIYIFVCAFINLLGDIDHLNLVIVIGMIVVSSFDVLLLIVNLSKNYKKMVSSKKAVIFMCASLTIMWNVILLRSIVLL
;
A
#
# COMPACT_ATOMS: atom_id res chain seq x y z
N MET A 1 21.08 16.07 -23.17
CA MET A 1 21.11 14.59 -23.07
C MET A 1 20.93 14.17 -21.61
N TRP A 2 19.70 14.06 -21.10
CA TRP A 2 19.44 13.49 -19.78
C TRP A 2 18.42 12.35 -19.92
N GLY A 3 18.88 11.27 -20.55
CA GLY A 3 18.19 9.99 -20.51
C GLY A 3 18.47 9.35 -19.15
N ALA A 4 17.68 9.73 -18.14
CA ALA A 4 17.65 9.02 -16.88
C ALA A 4 17.16 7.60 -17.16
N ARG A 5 18.10 6.67 -17.36
CA ARG A 5 17.82 5.24 -17.45
C ARG A 5 17.44 4.78 -16.03
N MET A 6 16.26 5.16 -15.56
CA MET A 6 15.69 4.61 -14.34
C MET A 6 15.68 3.10 -14.53
N ASN A 7 16.39 2.38 -13.67
CA ASN A 7 16.32 0.93 -13.66
C ASN A 7 14.83 0.57 -13.52
N ILE A 8 14.29 -0.22 -14.45
CA ILE A 8 12.87 -0.60 -14.50
C ILE A 8 12.39 -1.10 -13.13
N LYS A 9 13.26 -1.83 -12.41
CA LYS A 9 13.04 -2.29 -11.04
C LYS A 9 12.76 -1.15 -10.06
N GLU A 10 13.50 -0.05 -10.14
CA GLU A 10 13.34 1.11 -9.28
C GLU A 10 12.09 1.93 -9.60
N SER A 11 11.73 2.02 -10.89
CA SER A 11 10.47 2.63 -11.33
C SER A 11 9.25 1.85 -10.84
N ILE A 12 9.30 0.52 -10.84
CA ILE A 12 8.23 -0.33 -10.32
C ILE A 12 8.06 -0.09 -8.82
N ILE A 13 9.16 -0.06 -8.05
CA ILE A 13 9.11 0.17 -6.59
C ILE A 13 8.51 1.54 -6.27
N ASN A 14 8.93 2.59 -6.97
CA ASN A 14 8.35 3.91 -6.78
C ASN A 14 6.86 3.94 -7.15
N GLY A 15 6.47 3.27 -8.23
CA GLY A 15 5.06 3.13 -8.60
C GLY A 15 4.24 2.46 -7.49
N MET A 16 4.75 1.37 -6.92
CA MET A 16 4.11 0.66 -5.82
C MET A 16 3.97 1.50 -4.55
N ILE A 17 5.02 2.24 -4.18
CA ILE A 17 4.95 3.17 -3.03
C ILE A 17 3.85 4.21 -3.26
N VAL A 18 3.72 4.72 -4.49
CA VAL A 18 2.65 5.66 -4.87
C VAL A 18 1.27 5.00 -4.82
N PHE A 19 1.12 3.75 -5.27
CA PHE A 19 -0.14 3.02 -5.15
C PHE A 19 -0.55 2.81 -3.68
N SER A 20 0.40 2.40 -2.83
CA SER A 20 0.20 2.30 -1.39
C SER A 20 -0.21 3.65 -0.77
N SER A 21 0.42 4.77 -1.16
CA SER A 21 0.06 6.09 -0.62
C SER A 21 -1.32 6.57 -1.07
N ILE A 22 -1.71 6.30 -2.31
CA ILE A 22 -3.07 6.56 -2.81
C ILE A 22 -4.09 5.75 -2.01
N TYR A 23 -3.81 4.46 -1.79
CA TYR A 23 -4.69 3.61 -0.98
C TYR A 23 -4.89 4.17 0.44
N ILE A 24 -3.79 4.51 1.13
CA ILE A 24 -3.83 5.11 2.47
C ILE A 24 -4.64 6.42 2.45
N PHE A 25 -4.45 7.26 1.42
CA PHE A 25 -5.17 8.51 1.28
C PHE A 25 -6.68 8.31 1.07
N VAL A 26 -7.05 7.37 0.20
CA VAL A 26 -8.46 7.03 -0.05
C VAL A 26 -9.11 6.49 1.22
N CYS A 27 -8.46 5.57 1.93
CA CYS A 27 -8.98 5.06 3.21
C CYS A 27 -9.14 6.17 4.25
N ALA A 28 -8.15 7.06 4.38
CA ALA A 28 -8.23 8.20 5.29
C ALA A 28 -9.35 9.18 4.91
N PHE A 29 -9.57 9.41 3.62
CA PHE A 29 -10.61 10.29 3.11
C PHE A 29 -12.02 9.72 3.37
N ILE A 30 -12.22 8.43 3.09
CA ILE A 30 -13.48 7.74 3.40
C ILE A 30 -13.73 7.74 4.91
N ASN A 31 -12.69 7.52 5.73
CA ASN A 31 -12.80 7.61 7.19
C ASN A 31 -13.22 9.01 7.66
N LEU A 32 -12.67 10.06 7.05
CA LEU A 32 -13.01 11.45 7.37
C LEU A 32 -14.47 11.76 7.03
N LEU A 33 -14.99 11.17 5.95
CA LEU A 33 -16.40 11.30 5.55
C LEU A 33 -17.35 10.48 6.43
N GLY A 34 -16.83 9.61 7.32
CA GLY A 34 -17.65 8.73 8.15
C GLY A 34 -18.33 7.60 7.35
N ASP A 35 -17.90 7.36 6.11
CA ASP A 35 -18.60 6.50 5.15
C ASP A 35 -18.00 5.08 5.09
N ILE A 36 -17.06 4.77 5.98
CA ILE A 36 -16.40 3.45 6.02
C ILE A 36 -17.42 2.33 6.28
N ASP A 37 -18.41 2.57 7.14
CA ASP A 37 -19.40 1.55 7.54
C ASP A 37 -20.53 1.39 6.50
N HIS A 38 -20.61 2.29 5.51
CA HIS A 38 -21.59 2.23 4.42
C HIS A 38 -20.98 1.79 3.09
N LEU A 39 -19.69 1.49 3.07
CA LEU A 39 -19.00 1.06 1.87
C LEU A 39 -19.48 -0.33 1.45
N ASN A 40 -19.78 -0.49 0.16
CA ASN A 40 -20.26 -1.77 -0.38
C ASN A 40 -19.22 -2.89 -0.13
N LEU A 41 -19.67 -4.04 0.37
CA LEU A 41 -18.84 -5.20 0.72
C LEU A 41 -17.86 -5.59 -0.40
N VAL A 42 -18.34 -5.60 -1.65
CA VAL A 42 -17.52 -5.93 -2.82
C VAL A 42 -16.36 -4.95 -3.00
N ILE A 43 -16.58 -3.66 -2.74
CA ILE A 43 -15.55 -2.62 -2.83
C ILE A 43 -14.54 -2.81 -1.70
N VAL A 44 -14.99 -3.08 -0.47
CA VAL A 44 -14.09 -3.30 0.67
C VAL A 44 -13.21 -4.53 0.45
N ILE A 45 -13.79 -5.66 0.02
CA ILE A 45 -13.02 -6.87 -0.31
C ILE A 45 -12.03 -6.58 -1.45
N GLY A 46 -12.47 -5.88 -2.50
CA GLY A 46 -11.60 -5.50 -3.61
C GLY A 46 -10.40 -4.66 -3.16
N MET A 47 -10.64 -3.66 -2.30
CA MET A 47 -9.60 -2.82 -1.71
C MET A 47 -8.61 -3.63 -0.87
N ILE A 48 -9.09 -4.53 -0.01
CA ILE A 48 -8.23 -5.38 0.84
C ILE A 48 -7.38 -6.33 -0.02
N VAL A 49 -7.96 -6.94 -1.06
CA VAL A 49 -7.24 -7.86 -1.94
C VAL A 49 -6.15 -7.11 -2.70
N VAL A 50 -6.48 -5.99 -3.35
CA VAL A 50 -5.52 -5.19 -4.12
C VAL A 50 -4.38 -4.68 -3.23
N SER A 51 -4.71 -4.16 -2.05
CA SER A 51 -3.70 -3.65 -1.12
C SER A 51 -2.79 -4.76 -0.57
N SER A 52 -3.34 -5.95 -0.33
CA SER A 52 -2.56 -7.11 0.13
C SER A 52 -1.58 -7.59 -0.94
N PHE A 53 -1.96 -7.58 -2.21
CA PHE A 53 -1.06 -7.89 -3.33
C PHE A 53 0.07 -6.85 -3.45
N ASP A 54 -0.24 -5.57 -3.29
CA ASP A 54 0.76 -4.48 -3.31
C ASP A 54 1.79 -4.64 -2.19
N VAL A 55 1.32 -4.87 -0.94
CA VAL A 55 2.20 -5.12 0.22
C VAL A 55 3.07 -6.36 0.02
N LEU A 56 2.50 -7.45 -0.51
CA LEU A 56 3.25 -8.68 -0.76
C LEU A 56 4.40 -8.44 -1.75
N LEU A 57 4.13 -7.74 -2.85
CA LEU A 57 5.15 -7.40 -3.84
C LEU A 57 6.21 -6.46 -3.26
N LEU A 58 5.84 -5.50 -2.40
CA LEU A 58 6.78 -4.61 -1.70
C LEU A 58 7.73 -5.40 -0.79
N ILE A 59 7.20 -6.36 -0.03
CA ILE A 59 7.98 -7.23 0.86
C ILE A 59 8.89 -8.18 0.08
N VAL A 60 8.40 -8.78 -1.02
CA VAL A 60 9.21 -9.65 -1.90
C VAL A 60 10.36 -8.86 -2.49
N ASN A 61 10.11 -7.63 -2.93
CA ASN A 61 11.13 -6.78 -3.49
C ASN A 61 12.15 -6.32 -2.42
N LEU A 62 11.68 -5.99 -1.22
CA LEU A 62 12.54 -5.69 -0.07
C LEU A 62 13.45 -6.89 0.22
N SER A 63 12.91 -8.11 0.26
CA SER A 63 13.66 -9.35 0.52
C SER A 63 14.73 -9.61 -0.55
N LYS A 64 14.37 -9.47 -1.84
CA LYS A 64 15.30 -9.69 -2.96
C LYS A 64 16.43 -8.66 -3.03
N ASN A 65 16.15 -7.40 -2.68
CA ASN A 65 17.11 -6.31 -2.78
C ASN A 65 17.65 -5.84 -1.41
N TYR A 66 17.40 -6.59 -0.34
CA TYR A 66 17.64 -6.18 1.04
C TYR A 66 19.07 -5.69 1.29
N LYS A 67 20.09 -6.41 0.80
CA LYS A 67 21.50 -6.04 0.99
C LYS A 67 21.95 -4.83 0.15
N LYS A 68 21.26 -4.52 -0.94
CA LYS A 68 21.61 -3.44 -1.89
C LYS A 68 20.82 -2.15 -1.64
N MET A 69 19.78 -2.22 -0.83
CA MET A 69 18.88 -1.08 -0.58
C MET A 69 19.41 -0.16 0.53
N VAL A 70 19.29 1.15 0.30
CA VAL A 70 19.60 2.18 1.29
C VAL A 70 18.63 2.06 2.48
N SER A 71 19.13 2.28 3.70
CA SER A 71 18.36 2.16 4.95
C SER A 71 17.06 2.97 4.93
N SER A 72 17.08 4.19 4.37
CA SER A 72 15.90 5.06 4.24
C SER A 72 14.79 4.43 3.39
N LYS A 73 15.13 3.80 2.25
CA LYS A 73 14.14 3.14 1.38
C LYS A 73 13.49 1.93 2.08
N LYS A 74 14.25 1.21 2.91
CA LYS A 74 13.70 0.10 3.71
C LYS A 74 12.68 0.59 4.71
N ALA A 75 12.98 1.70 5.40
CA ALA A 75 12.08 2.31 6.36
C ALA A 75 10.78 2.79 5.69
N VAL A 76 10.86 3.42 4.52
CA VAL A 76 9.68 3.85 3.75
C VAL A 76 8.80 2.66 3.37
N ILE A 77 9.38 1.59 2.84
CA ILE A 77 8.62 0.39 2.46
C ILE A 77 7.96 -0.24 3.68
N PHE A 78 8.67 -0.33 4.80
CA PHE A 78 8.13 -0.86 6.04
C PHE A 78 6.97 0.00 6.57
N MET A 79 7.10 1.32 6.52
CA MET A 79 6.06 2.26 6.93
C MET A 79 4.82 2.19 6.03
N CYS A 80 5.00 2.11 4.72
CA CYS A 80 3.88 1.91 3.78
C CYS A 80 3.18 0.57 4.06
N ALA A 81 3.94 -0.52 4.24
CA ALA A 81 3.38 -1.82 4.53
C ALA A 81 2.58 -1.83 5.85
N SER A 82 3.10 -1.25 6.92
CA SER A 82 2.41 -1.23 8.21
C SER A 82 1.14 -0.37 8.18
N LEU A 83 1.17 0.79 7.51
CA LEU A 83 -0.01 1.64 7.31
C LEU A 83 -1.08 0.95 6.49
N THR A 84 -0.71 0.27 5.40
CA THR A 84 -1.66 -0.47 4.57
C THR A 84 -2.30 -1.63 5.35
N ILE A 85 -1.53 -2.36 6.15
CA ILE A 85 -2.06 -3.41 7.04
C ILE A 85 -3.02 -2.81 8.07
N MET A 86 -2.67 -1.67 8.69
CA MET A 86 -3.54 -0.99 9.65
C MET A 86 -4.90 -0.65 9.04
N TRP A 87 -4.92 -0.06 7.83
CA TRP A 87 -6.16 0.28 7.13
C TRP A 87 -6.97 -0.95 6.73
N ASN A 88 -6.31 -2.03 6.29
CA ASN A 88 -6.99 -3.30 6.01
C ASN A 88 -7.71 -3.84 7.26
N VAL A 89 -7.09 -3.76 8.44
CA VAL A 89 -7.71 -4.21 9.70
C VAL A 89 -8.92 -3.34 10.05
N ILE A 90 -8.83 -2.02 9.87
CA ILE A 90 -9.94 -1.09 10.12
C ILE A 90 -11.11 -1.41 9.18
N LEU A 91 -10.85 -1.57 7.88
CA LEU A 91 -11.86 -1.93 6.89
C LEU A 91 -12.51 -3.29 7.19
N LEU A 92 -11.71 -4.28 7.61
CA LEU A 92 -12.23 -5.61 7.98
C LEU A 92 -13.15 -5.52 9.20
N ARG A 93 -12.79 -4.71 10.20
CA ARG A 93 -13.62 -4.49 11.39
C ARG A 93 -14.98 -3.90 11.03
N SER A 94 -15.01 -2.94 10.11
CA SER A 94 -16.26 -2.34 9.63
C SER A 94 -17.15 -3.32 8.88
N ILE A 95 -16.59 -4.34 8.22
CA ILE A 95 -17.39 -5.44 7.65
C ILE A 95 -17.97 -6.35 8.73
N VAL A 96 -17.19 -6.73 9.74
CA VAL A 96 -17.60 -7.71 10.77
C VAL A 96 -18.64 -7.15 11.75
N LEU A 97 -18.68 -5.82 11.93
CA LEU A 97 -19.65 -5.15 12.80
C LEU A 97 -20.97 -4.80 12.10
N LEU A 98 -21.09 -5.05 10.78
CA LEU A 98 -22.31 -4.90 10.00
C LEU A 98 -23.20 -6.14 10.10
#